data_AF-A0A8J7L1B6-F1
#
_entry.id   AF-A0A8J7L1B6-F1
#
_cell.length_a   1.000
_cell.length_b   1.000
_cell.length_c   1.000
_cell.angle_alpha   90.00
_cell.angle_beta   90.00
_cell.angle_gamma   90.00
#
_symmetry.space_group_name_H-M   'P 1'
#
loop_
_entity.id
_entity.type
_entity.pdbx_description
1 polymer ?
#
loop_
_entity_poly.entity_id
_entity_poly.type
_entity_poly.pdbx_seq_one_letter_code
_entity_poly.pdbx_strand_id
1 'polypeptide(L)'
;MQRSWGGGVYQALVTGRQEVSWTLTATSNDVVKQAELGLLANQSTALLTSVTVIGTTTAKADGIETIRLRAQVQDQNGNTALEGVAVG
;
A
#
# COMPACT_ATOMS: atom_id res chain seq x y z
N MET A 1 -16.36 -5.16 -16.42
CA MET A 1 -17.64 -5.35 -17.13
C MET A 1 -18.54 -4.16 -16.82
N GLN A 2 -18.82 -3.30 -17.80
CA GLN A 2 -19.72 -2.16 -17.64
C GLN A 2 -21.15 -2.69 -17.70
N ARG A 3 -21.95 -2.46 -16.65
CA ARG A 3 -23.38 -2.78 -16.64
C ARG A 3 -24.18 -1.48 -16.65
N SER A 4 -25.06 -1.34 -17.63
CA SER A 4 -26.06 -0.26 -17.68
C SER A 4 -27.24 -0.67 -16.80
N TRP A 5 -27.43 0.06 -15.71
CA TRP A 5 -28.65 0.02 -14.91
C TRP A 5 -29.49 1.17 -15.43
N GLY A 6 -30.65 0.90 -16.03
CA GLY A 6 -31.46 1.93 -16.70
C GLY A 6 -31.58 3.25 -15.90
N GLY A 7 -31.57 4.39 -16.60
CA GLY A 7 -31.59 5.73 -15.99
C GLY A 7 -30.34 6.60 -16.25
N GLY A 8 -29.46 6.22 -17.20
CA GLY A 8 -28.28 7.02 -17.56
C GLY A 8 -27.08 6.86 -16.63
N VAL A 9 -27.08 5.82 -15.77
CA VAL A 9 -25.98 5.51 -14.85
C VAL A 9 -25.12 4.37 -15.40
N TYR A 10 -23.82 4.60 -15.44
CA TYR A 10 -22.82 3.61 -15.83
C TYR A 10 -21.85 3.37 -14.67
N GLN A 11 -21.53 2.11 -14.43
CA GLN A 11 -20.62 1.70 -13.35
C GLN A 11 -19.55 0.76 -13.87
N ALA A 12 -18.37 0.85 -13.25
CA ALA A 12 -17.26 -0.07 -13.43
C ALA A 12 -16.75 -0.49 -12.05
N LEU A 13 -16.28 -1.74 -11.97
CA LEU A 13 -15.58 -2.27 -10.81
C LEU A 13 -14.10 -2.33 -11.13
N VAL A 14 -13.27 -1.84 -10.20
CA VAL A 14 -11.82 -1.87 -10.31
C VAL A 14 -11.27 -2.69 -9.14
N THR A 15 -10.38 -3.63 -9.46
CA THR A 15 -9.66 -4.44 -8.48
C THR A 15 -8.19 -4.53 -8.89
N GLY A 16 -7.32 -4.77 -7.92
CA GLY A 16 -5.89 -4.89 -8.14
C GLY A 16 -5.21 -5.54 -6.94
N ARG A 17 -3.93 -5.87 -7.09
CA ARG A 17 -3.10 -6.47 -6.03
C ARG A 17 -1.97 -5.55 -5.57
N GLN A 18 -1.72 -4.47 -6.30
CA GLN A 18 -0.63 -3.54 -6.01
C GLN A 18 -1.18 -2.25 -5.43
N GLU A 19 -0.49 -1.72 -4.43
CA GLU A 19 -0.74 -0.39 -3.89
C GLU A 19 -0.39 0.67 -4.94
N VAL A 20 -1.30 1.60 -5.19
CA VAL A 20 -1.13 2.65 -6.21
C VAL A 20 -2.24 3.68 -6.12
N SER A 21 -1.93 4.92 -6.50
CA SER A 21 -2.91 5.98 -6.76
C SER A 21 -2.90 6.34 -8.24
N TRP A 22 -4.07 6.47 -8.87
CA TRP A 22 -4.20 6.92 -10.25
C TRP A 22 -5.44 7.80 -10.46
N THR A 23 -5.44 8.57 -11.55
CA THR A 23 -6.61 9.34 -12.00
C THR A 23 -7.48 8.50 -12.92
N LEU A 24 -8.69 8.19 -12.46
CA LEU A 24 -9.74 7.63 -13.31
C LEU A 24 -10.33 8.75 -14.19
N THR A 25 -10.42 8.51 -15.49
CA THR A 25 -11.04 9.44 -16.44
C THR A 25 -12.30 8.82 -17.05
N ALA A 26 -13.43 9.51 -16.93
CA ALA A 26 -14.67 9.19 -17.60
C ALA A 26 -14.89 10.18 -18.75
N THR A 27 -15.20 9.65 -19.94
CA THR A 27 -15.45 10.45 -21.14
C THR A 27 -16.81 10.11 -21.74
N SER A 28 -17.54 11.14 -22.18
CA SER A 28 -18.79 11.00 -22.92
C SER A 28 -18.95 12.19 -23.87
N ASN A 29 -18.83 11.95 -25.18
CA ASN A 29 -18.71 13.00 -26.20
C ASN A 29 -17.61 14.00 -25.79
N ASP A 30 -17.94 15.29 -25.68
CA ASP A 30 -17.02 16.36 -25.29
C ASP A 30 -16.87 16.54 -23.76
N VAL A 31 -17.57 15.74 -22.96
CA VAL A 31 -17.51 15.82 -21.49
C VAL A 31 -16.44 14.88 -20.96
N VAL A 32 -15.50 15.46 -20.20
CA VAL A 32 -14.46 14.73 -19.46
C VAL A 32 -14.62 14.98 -17.97
N LYS A 33 -14.61 13.91 -17.17
CA LYS A 33 -14.60 13.97 -15.71
C LYS A 33 -13.49 13.08 -15.17
N GLN A 34 -12.89 13.52 -14.07
CA GLN A 34 -11.80 12.81 -13.42
C GLN A 34 -12.11 12.59 -11.95
N ALA A 35 -11.61 11.48 -11.42
CA ALA A 35 -11.62 11.16 -10.00
C ALA A 35 -10.31 10.47 -9.62
N GLU A 36 -9.82 10.69 -8.41
CA GLU A 36 -8.69 9.91 -7.90
C GLU A 36 -9.18 8.59 -7.32
N LEU A 37 -8.41 7.53 -7.59
CA LEU A 37 -8.64 6.21 -7.04
C LEU A 37 -7.32 5.66 -6.50
N GLY A 38 -7.35 5.19 -5.26
CA GLY A 38 -6.22 4.54 -4.60
C GLY A 38 -6.55 3.10 -4.21
N LEU A 39 -5.62 2.19 -4.50
CA LEU A 39 -5.54 0.88 -3.87
C LEU A 39 -4.46 0.93 -2.79
N LEU A 40 -4.81 0.51 -1.58
CA LEU A 40 -3.91 0.52 -0.43
C LEU A 40 -3.38 -0.90 -0.15
N ALA A 41 -2.19 -1.00 0.44
CA ALA A 41 -1.71 -2.25 1.00
C ALA A 41 -2.66 -2.81 2.05
N ASN A 42 -2.75 -4.13 2.13
CA ASN A 42 -3.62 -4.78 3.10
C ASN A 42 -2.89 -5.04 4.43
N GLN A 43 -3.17 -4.21 5.43
CA GLN A 43 -2.59 -4.35 6.77
C GLN A 43 -2.97 -5.67 7.47
N SER A 44 -4.14 -6.24 7.18
CA SER A 44 -4.58 -7.50 7.81
C SER A 44 -3.76 -8.72 7.38
N THR A 45 -3.03 -8.62 6.26
CA THR A 45 -2.15 -9.67 5.75
C THR A 45 -0.68 -9.26 5.76
N ALA A 46 -0.35 -8.19 6.48
CA ALA A 46 1.02 -7.74 6.66
C ALA A 46 1.84 -8.76 7.46
N LEU A 47 3.03 -9.09 6.95
CA LEU A 47 3.98 -10.01 7.54
C LEU A 47 5.37 -9.36 7.61
N LEU A 48 6.08 -9.60 8.70
CA LEU A 48 7.50 -9.26 8.81
C LEU A 48 8.29 -10.15 7.85
N THR A 49 8.95 -9.55 6.86
CA THR A 49 9.69 -10.29 5.82
C THR A 49 11.19 -10.34 6.11
N SER A 50 11.75 -9.32 6.75
CA SER A 50 13.16 -9.34 7.16
C SER A 50 13.44 -8.43 8.35
N VAL A 51 14.53 -8.74 9.05
CA VAL A 51 15.16 -7.86 10.04
C VAL A 51 16.64 -7.79 9.72
N THR A 52 17.17 -6.57 9.63
CA THR A 52 18.57 -6.32 9.29
C THR A 52 19.20 -5.37 10.29
N VAL A 53 20.48 -5.58 10.61
CA VAL A 53 21.27 -4.63 11.40
C VAL A 53 21.79 -3.54 10.47
N ILE A 54 21.62 -2.28 10.86
CA ILE A 54 22.21 -1.14 10.16
C ILE A 54 23.48 -0.73 10.91
N GLY A 55 24.65 -0.98 10.29
CA GLY A 55 25.94 -0.63 10.85
C GLY A 55 26.58 -1.77 11.63
N THR A 56 26.93 -1.53 12.89
CA THR A 56 27.68 -2.50 13.72
C THR A 56 26.76 -3.50 14.42
N THR A 57 27.26 -4.72 14.61
CA THR A 57 26.59 -5.80 15.36
C THR A 57 27.07 -5.90 16.81
N THR A 58 27.97 -5.00 17.22
CA THR A 58 28.51 -4.90 18.57
C THR A 58 28.40 -3.46 19.07
N ALA A 59 28.13 -3.35 20.37
CA ALA A 59 28.03 -2.12 21.14
C ALA A 59 28.41 -2.46 22.59
N LYS A 60 28.92 -1.49 23.33
CA LYS A 60 29.15 -1.66 24.78
C LYS A 60 27.81 -1.82 25.49
N ALA A 61 27.76 -2.74 26.46
CA ALA A 61 26.59 -2.95 27.32
C ALA A 61 26.53 -1.91 28.46
N ASP A 62 26.64 -0.62 28.11
CA ASP A 62 26.66 0.51 29.05
C ASP A 62 25.33 1.29 29.09
N GLY A 63 24.36 0.90 28.26
CA GLY A 63 23.06 1.57 28.15
C GLY A 63 23.10 2.87 27.35
N ILE A 64 24.25 3.23 26.75
CA ILE A 64 24.44 4.44 25.94
C ILE A 64 24.55 4.05 24.47
N GLU A 65 25.38 3.06 24.15
CA GLU A 65 25.59 2.62 22.77
C GLU A 65 24.37 1.85 22.23
N THR A 66 24.00 2.12 20.97
CA THR A 66 22.80 1.55 20.33
C THR A 66 23.16 0.78 19.08
N ILE A 67 22.53 -0.39 18.89
CA ILE A 67 22.50 -1.10 17.61
C ILE A 67 21.17 -0.78 16.92
N ARG A 68 21.24 -0.32 15.67
CA ARG A 68 20.05 -0.02 14.87
C ARG A 68 19.59 -1.26 14.11
N LEU A 69 18.30 -1.58 14.26
CA LEU A 69 17.63 -2.62 13.49
C LEU A 69 16.69 -1.98 12.49
N ARG A 70 16.52 -2.63 11.33
CA ARG A 70 15.50 -2.30 10.34
C ARG A 70 14.70 -3.54 10.01
N ALA A 71 13.41 -3.46 10.34
CA ALA A 71 12.40 -4.41 9.91
C ALA A 71 11.86 -4.02 8.53
N GLN A 72 11.53 -5.02 7.72
CA GLN A 72 10.74 -4.84 6.50
C GLN A 72 9.46 -5.63 6.63
N VAL A 73 8.33 -5.01 6.29
CA VAL A 73 7.00 -5.59 6.34
C VAL A 73 6.37 -5.48 4.96
N GLN A 74 5.65 -6.51 4.55
CA GLN A 74 4.89 -6.53 3.30
C GLN A 74 3.54 -7.20 3.52
N ASP A 75 2.52 -6.77 2.79
CA ASP A 75 1.29 -7.55 2.69
C ASP A 75 1.50 -8.82 1.85
N GLN A 76 0.51 -9.72 1.80
CA GLN A 76 0.61 -10.97 1.04
C GLN A 76 0.85 -10.76 -0.48
N ASN A 77 0.57 -9.57 -1.02
CA ASN A 77 0.81 -9.24 -2.41
C ASN A 77 2.16 -8.53 -2.65
N GLY A 78 2.96 -8.34 -1.60
CA GLY A 78 4.26 -7.68 -1.66
C GLY A 78 4.23 -6.15 -1.52
N ASN A 79 3.08 -5.57 -1.14
CA ASN A 79 2.95 -4.12 -0.97
C ASN A 79 3.63 -3.66 0.33
N THR A 80 4.28 -2.50 0.30
CA THR A 80 5.18 -2.03 1.38
C THR A 80 4.74 -0.72 2.03
N ALA A 81 3.87 0.07 1.40
CA ALA A 81 3.33 1.32 1.95
C ALA A 81 2.20 1.00 2.96
N LEU A 82 2.57 0.22 3.97
CA LEU A 82 1.75 -0.12 5.12
C LEU A 82 1.93 0.96 6.19
N GLU A 83 0.83 1.50 6.68
CA GLU A 83 0.82 2.41 7.83
C GLU A 83 0.29 1.69 9.08
N GLY A 84 0.80 2.05 10.25
CA GLY A 84 0.25 1.56 11.53
C GLY A 84 0.46 0.08 11.85
N VAL A 85 1.32 -0.63 11.11
CA VAL A 85 1.65 -2.03 11.43
C VAL A 85 2.60 -2.08 12.63
N ALA A 86 2.15 -2.70 13.72
CA ALA A 86 2.98 -2.94 14.88
C ALA A 86 4.07 -3.99 14.57
N VAL A 87 5.32 -3.59 14.75
CA VAL A 87 6.50 -4.45 14.76
C VAL A 87 7.22 -4.22 16.09
N GLY A 88 7.66 -5.29 16.74
CA GLY A 88 8.10 -5.30 18.14
C GLY A 88 9.36 -4.49 18.44
#